data_AF-A0A0Q5QXM4-F1
#
_entry.id   AF-A0A0Q5QXM4-F1
#
_cell.length_a   1.000
_cell.length_b   1.000
_cell.length_c   1.000
_cell.angle_alpha   90.00
_cell.angle_beta   90.00
_cell.angle_gamma   90.00
#
_symmetry.space_group_name_H-M   'P 1'
#
loop_
_entity.id
_entity.type
_entity.pdbx_description
1 polymer ?
#
loop_
_entity_poly.entity_id
_entity_poly.type
_entity_poly.pdbx_seq_one_letter_code
_entity_poly.pdbx_strand_id
1 'polypeptide(L)'
;MIFKGVRNGKPYPDHGLSMRDWAQIPPRQFRLDQLTTVTTALALDKLLSEDSTFYGDLFAHAVRWHGEMYLEDGLHRAVRSALRNRHVIHARLLDLDALNIDAVAEATPVGRPVDGDTAGVDATATTAPILAAPADTGALDAPTDPAISPSAPDGPPRPRADAHGWTAPPDRPRADRSRAR
;
A
#
# COMPACT_ATOMS: atom_id res chain seq x y z
N MET A 1 -9.54 -15.61 12.47
CA MET A 1 -9.91 -15.23 11.09
C MET A 1 -8.71 -14.49 10.48
N ILE A 2 -8.35 -14.72 9.21
CA ILE A 2 -7.12 -14.14 8.61
C ILE A 2 -7.30 -12.65 8.30
N PHE A 3 -8.46 -12.28 7.77
CA PHE A 3 -8.84 -10.89 7.45
C PHE A 3 -9.94 -10.41 8.37
N LYS A 4 -10.09 -9.07 8.50
CA LYS A 4 -11.21 -8.45 9.21
C LYS A 4 -12.54 -8.81 8.56
N GLY A 5 -12.57 -8.79 7.23
CA GLY A 5 -13.75 -9.08 6.42
C GLY A 5 -13.41 -9.19 4.93
N VAL A 6 -14.39 -9.63 4.16
CA VAL A 6 -14.30 -9.71 2.69
C VAL A 6 -15.47 -8.90 2.14
N ARG A 7 -15.18 -7.99 1.22
CA ARG A 7 -16.17 -7.16 0.54
C ARG A 7 -16.04 -7.33 -0.97
N ASN A 8 -17.15 -7.11 -1.68
CA ASN A 8 -17.15 -7.04 -3.13
C ASN A 8 -17.19 -5.57 -3.56
N GLY A 9 -16.12 -5.09 -4.20
CA GLY A 9 -16.02 -3.73 -4.71
C GLY A 9 -15.42 -2.72 -3.72
N LYS A 10 -15.07 -1.54 -4.25
CA LYS A 10 -14.44 -0.43 -3.51
C LYS A 10 -15.53 0.49 -2.91
N PRO A 11 -15.55 0.72 -1.59
CA PRO A 11 -16.55 1.59 -0.95
C PRO A 11 -16.20 3.08 -0.93
N TYR A 12 -15.05 3.45 -1.49
CA TYR A 12 -14.55 4.82 -1.55
C TYR A 12 -14.51 5.34 -2.99
N PRO A 13 -14.46 6.67 -3.19
CA PRO A 13 -14.25 7.28 -4.49
C PRO A 13 -12.95 6.80 -5.15
N ASP A 14 -12.89 6.85 -6.48
CA ASP A 14 -11.66 6.56 -7.20
C ASP A 14 -10.59 7.60 -6.87
N HIS A 15 -9.41 7.13 -6.49
CA HIS A 15 -8.28 7.97 -6.10
C HIS A 15 -7.32 8.23 -7.26
N GLY A 16 -7.50 7.57 -8.42
CA GLY A 16 -6.78 7.87 -9.66
C GLY A 16 -5.25 7.67 -9.60
N LEU A 17 -4.73 7.01 -8.56
CA LEU A 17 -3.28 6.83 -8.38
C LEU A 17 -2.74 5.82 -9.37
N SER A 18 -1.70 6.22 -10.10
CA SER A 18 -0.92 5.31 -10.92
C SER A 18 0.03 4.47 -10.07
N MET A 19 0.57 3.37 -10.62
CA MET A 19 1.62 2.59 -9.94
C MET A 19 2.84 3.43 -9.53
N ARG A 20 3.16 4.49 -10.28
CA ARG A 20 4.27 5.38 -9.97
C ARG A 20 3.99 6.22 -8.73
N ASP A 21 2.75 6.67 -8.54
CA ASP A 21 2.35 7.47 -7.38
C ASP A 21 2.34 6.59 -6.12
N TRP A 22 1.92 5.33 -6.25
CA TRP A 22 2.06 4.34 -5.18
C TRP A 22 3.51 4.17 -4.74
N ALA A 23 4.47 4.16 -5.67
CA ALA A 23 5.89 4.00 -5.31
C ALA A 23 6.42 5.10 -4.36
N GLN A 24 5.82 6.29 -4.37
CA GLN A 24 6.17 7.41 -3.49
C GLN A 24 5.70 7.21 -2.05
N ILE A 25 4.64 6.41 -1.84
CA ILE A 25 4.11 6.14 -0.51
C ILE A 25 5.01 5.11 0.19
N PRO A 26 5.67 5.44 1.32
CA PRO A 26 6.57 4.49 1.97
C PRO A 26 5.82 3.23 2.43
N PRO A 27 6.41 2.03 2.27
CA PRO A 27 5.80 0.80 2.73
C PRO A 27 5.77 0.75 4.25
N ARG A 28 4.64 0.34 4.81
CA ARG A 28 4.39 0.16 6.23
C ARG A 28 3.95 -1.26 6.53
N GLN A 29 4.10 -1.66 7.77
CA GLN A 29 3.70 -2.99 8.22
C GLN A 29 2.25 -2.97 8.72
N PHE A 30 1.44 -3.92 8.25
CA PHE A 30 0.03 -4.08 8.63
C PHE A 30 -0.25 -5.51 9.05
N ARG A 31 -1.18 -5.67 9.98
CA ARG A 31 -1.69 -6.99 10.34
C ARG A 31 -2.85 -7.37 9.43
N LEU A 32 -2.91 -8.63 9.05
CA LEU A 32 -3.94 -9.13 8.14
C LEU A 32 -5.35 -9.03 8.74
N ASP A 33 -5.49 -9.20 10.06
CA ASP A 33 -6.76 -9.14 10.78
C ASP A 33 -7.36 -7.73 10.85
N GLN A 34 -6.61 -6.71 10.46
CA GLN A 34 -7.09 -5.32 10.36
C GLN A 34 -7.57 -4.95 8.97
N LEU A 35 -7.25 -5.78 7.96
CA LEU A 35 -7.53 -5.50 6.56
C LEU A 35 -8.84 -6.15 6.12
N THR A 36 -9.62 -5.40 5.35
CA THR A 36 -10.81 -5.88 4.63
C THR A 36 -10.46 -6.00 3.14
N THR A 37 -10.68 -7.16 2.52
CA THR A 37 -10.36 -7.33 1.08
C THR A 37 -11.47 -6.73 0.22
N VAL A 38 -11.12 -6.10 -0.90
CA VAL A 38 -12.12 -5.57 -1.87
C VAL A 38 -12.48 -6.57 -2.97
N THR A 39 -11.72 -7.65 -3.07
CA THR A 39 -11.98 -8.77 -3.99
C THR A 39 -12.31 -10.03 -3.23
N THR A 40 -13.24 -10.82 -3.78
CA THR A 40 -13.72 -12.10 -3.24
C THR A 40 -13.04 -13.29 -3.92
N ALA A 41 -12.53 -13.11 -5.13
CA ALA A 41 -12.00 -14.18 -5.95
C ALA A 41 -10.49 -14.30 -5.78
N LEU A 42 -10.02 -15.53 -5.55
CA LEU A 42 -8.61 -15.87 -5.47
C LEU A 42 -8.28 -16.95 -6.49
N ALA A 43 -7.33 -16.65 -7.37
CA ALA A 43 -6.79 -17.59 -8.34
C ALA A 43 -5.73 -18.50 -7.69
N LEU A 44 -5.99 -19.81 -7.63
CA LEU A 44 -5.13 -20.79 -6.96
C LEU A 44 -3.82 -21.04 -7.74
N ASP A 45 -3.89 -21.06 -9.07
CA ASP A 45 -2.72 -21.17 -9.96
C ASP A 45 -1.73 -20.02 -9.69
N LYS A 46 -2.25 -18.80 -9.52
CA LYS A 46 -1.44 -17.65 -9.12
C LYS A 46 -0.89 -17.85 -7.74
N LEU A 47 -1.69 -18.25 -6.75
CA LEU A 47 -1.21 -18.43 -5.37
C LEU A 47 -0.04 -19.43 -5.24
N LEU A 48 -0.06 -20.50 -6.04
CA LEU A 48 0.93 -21.58 -5.99
C LEU A 48 2.15 -21.33 -6.90
N SER A 49 2.05 -20.41 -7.85
CA SER A 49 3.17 -20.06 -8.73
C SER A 49 4.37 -19.52 -7.95
N GLU A 50 5.57 -19.96 -8.34
CA GLU A 50 6.84 -19.46 -7.79
C GLU A 50 7.03 -17.95 -8.05
N ASP A 51 6.44 -17.45 -9.16
CA ASP A 51 6.44 -16.04 -9.57
C ASP A 51 5.31 -15.20 -8.94
N SER A 52 4.54 -15.70 -7.96
CA SER A 52 3.34 -14.99 -7.44
C SER A 52 3.61 -13.69 -6.67
N THR A 53 4.84 -13.18 -6.71
CA THR A 53 5.21 -11.82 -6.29
C THR A 53 5.38 -10.87 -7.48
N PHE A 54 5.16 -11.32 -8.72
CA PHE A 54 5.82 -10.74 -9.89
C PHE A 54 4.91 -10.01 -10.89
N TYR A 55 3.67 -9.70 -10.53
CA TYR A 55 2.86 -8.80 -11.36
C TYR A 55 2.57 -7.52 -10.57
N GLY A 56 3.44 -6.52 -10.70
CA GLY A 56 3.25 -5.18 -10.13
C GLY A 56 4.21 -4.80 -9.02
N ASP A 57 3.69 -4.15 -7.97
CA ASP A 57 4.46 -3.63 -6.84
C ASP A 57 4.86 -4.74 -5.86
N LEU A 58 6.09 -4.66 -5.35
CA LEU A 58 6.62 -5.56 -4.32
C LEU A 58 5.79 -5.50 -3.03
N PHE A 59 5.15 -4.36 -2.78
CA PHE A 59 4.31 -4.10 -1.61
C PHE A 59 2.83 -4.16 -1.94
N ALA A 60 1.99 -4.46 -0.94
CA ALA A 60 0.54 -4.40 -1.11
C ALA A 60 0.04 -2.97 -1.18
N HIS A 61 -1.12 -2.77 -1.80
CA HIS A 61 -1.81 -1.48 -1.79
C HIS A 61 -3.01 -1.58 -0.87
N ALA A 62 -3.02 -0.71 0.13
CA ALA A 62 -4.12 -0.56 1.06
C ALA A 62 -4.64 0.87 1.03
N VAL A 63 -5.94 1.03 1.21
CA VAL A 63 -6.62 2.33 1.26
C VAL A 63 -7.36 2.43 2.58
N ARG A 64 -7.16 3.52 3.32
CA ARG A 64 -7.95 3.84 4.50
C ARG A 64 -9.12 4.72 4.12
N TRP A 65 -10.31 4.31 4.52
CA TRP A 65 -11.55 5.05 4.30
C TRP A 65 -12.55 4.80 5.44
N HIS A 66 -13.13 5.87 5.96
CA HIS A 66 -13.98 5.90 7.15
C HIS A 66 -13.44 5.07 8.32
N GLY A 67 -12.13 5.16 8.57
CA GLY A 67 -11.45 4.44 9.65
C GLY A 67 -11.26 2.93 9.42
N GLU A 68 -11.65 2.39 8.26
CA GLU A 68 -11.38 1.01 7.86
C GLU A 68 -10.24 0.93 6.84
N MET A 69 -9.49 -0.17 6.85
CA MET A 69 -8.42 -0.42 5.89
C MET A 69 -8.85 -1.47 4.88
N TYR A 70 -8.84 -1.09 3.62
CA TYR A 70 -9.21 -1.91 2.49
C TYR A 70 -7.98 -2.35 1.72
N LEU A 71 -7.79 -3.65 1.55
CA LEU A 71 -6.71 -4.23 0.74
C LEU A 71 -7.16 -4.26 -0.72
N GLU A 72 -6.56 -3.40 -1.55
CA GLU A 72 -6.85 -3.32 -2.98
C GLU A 72 -6.08 -4.35 -3.79
N ASP A 73 -4.79 -4.47 -3.49
CA ASP A 73 -3.86 -5.32 -4.21
C ASP A 73 -2.95 -6.08 -3.24
N GLY A 74 -2.44 -7.22 -3.68
CA GLY A 74 -1.61 -8.10 -2.88
C GLY A 74 -2.36 -9.15 -2.09
N LEU A 75 -3.60 -9.48 -2.48
CA LEU A 75 -4.39 -10.52 -1.82
C LEU A 75 -3.64 -11.87 -1.78
N HIS A 76 -3.06 -12.32 -2.89
CA HIS A 76 -2.29 -13.57 -2.94
C HIS A 76 -1.08 -13.54 -2.01
N ARG A 77 -0.37 -12.41 -1.94
CA ARG A 77 0.76 -12.21 -1.01
C ARG A 77 0.31 -12.26 0.44
N ALA A 78 -0.83 -11.66 0.77
CA ALA A 78 -1.43 -11.68 2.10
C ALA A 78 -1.82 -13.11 2.51
N VAL A 79 -2.54 -13.82 1.65
CA VAL A 79 -2.97 -15.20 1.89
C VAL A 79 -1.76 -16.13 2.00
N ARG A 80 -0.76 -16.01 1.13
CA ARG A 80 0.49 -16.77 1.22
C ARG A 80 1.22 -16.53 2.54
N SER A 81 1.25 -15.28 3.03
CA SER A 81 1.86 -14.95 4.32
C SER A 81 1.08 -15.62 5.46
N ALA A 82 -0.25 -15.58 5.43
CA ALA A 82 -1.10 -16.26 6.39
C ALA A 82 -0.88 -17.78 6.39
N LEU A 83 -0.77 -18.42 5.22
CA LEU A 83 -0.48 -19.85 5.10
C LEU A 83 0.89 -20.25 5.67
N ARG A 84 1.83 -19.30 5.74
CA ARG A 84 3.14 -19.46 6.40
C ARG A 84 3.10 -19.06 7.88
N ASN A 85 1.90 -18.94 8.48
CA ASN A 85 1.70 -18.48 9.84
C ASN A 85 2.25 -17.06 10.14
N ARG A 86 2.35 -16.21 9.10
CA ARG A 86 2.76 -14.80 9.22
C ARG A 86 1.56 -13.90 9.00
N HIS A 87 0.98 -13.39 10.08
CA HIS A 87 -0.23 -12.54 10.04
C HIS A 87 0.08 -11.06 9.78
N VAL A 88 1.20 -10.79 9.11
CA VAL A 88 1.74 -9.45 8.90
C VAL A 88 2.16 -9.33 7.44
N ILE A 89 1.83 -8.19 6.82
CA ILE A 89 2.18 -7.86 5.43
C ILE A 89 2.76 -6.45 5.35
N HIS A 90 3.68 -6.22 4.42
CA HIS A 90 4.12 -4.87 4.06
C HIS A 90 3.21 -4.32 2.96
N ALA A 91 2.58 -3.20 3.24
CA ALA A 91 1.70 -2.50 2.31
C ALA A 91 1.99 -1.00 2.32
N ARG A 92 1.71 -0.36 1.19
CA ARG A 92 1.63 1.10 1.08
C ARG A 92 0.19 1.47 1.39
N LEU A 93 0.01 2.43 2.28
CA LEU A 93 -1.32 2.86 2.72
C LEU A 93 -1.59 4.28 2.25
N LEU A 94 -2.58 4.41 1.38
CA LEU A 94 -3.21 5.67 1.03
C LEU A 94 -4.28 5.99 2.07
N ASP A 95 -4.31 7.23 2.53
CA ASP A 95 -5.28 7.70 3.51
C ASP A 95 -6.26 8.69 2.87
N LEU A 96 -7.42 8.18 2.45
CA LEU A 96 -8.43 9.01 1.80
C LEU A 96 -9.22 9.86 2.80
N ASP A 97 -9.28 9.45 4.07
CA ASP A 97 -9.94 10.22 5.11
C ASP A 97 -9.21 11.56 5.33
N ALA A 98 -7.87 11.54 5.39
CA ALA A 98 -7.07 12.76 5.49
C ALA A 98 -7.24 13.66 4.26
N LEU A 99 -7.16 13.09 3.05
CA LEU A 99 -7.31 13.84 1.80
C LEU A 99 -8.71 14.45 1.65
N ASN A 100 -9.75 13.77 2.11
CA ASN A 100 -11.12 14.29 2.09
C ASN A 100 -11.32 15.41 3.12
N ILE A 101 -10.66 15.35 4.28
CA ILE A 101 -10.72 16.43 5.28
C ILE A 101 -10.11 17.72 4.70
N ASP A 102 -8.97 17.65 4.02
CA ASP A 102 -8.34 18.81 3.39
C ASP A 102 -9.27 19.46 2.35
N ALA A 103 -9.97 18.64 1.55
CA ALA A 103 -10.96 19.12 0.57
C ALA A 103 -12.17 19.83 1.24
N VAL A 104 -12.64 19.34 2.40
CA VAL A 104 -13.76 19.96 3.13
C VAL A 104 -13.31 21.23 3.87
N ALA A 105 -12.07 21.28 4.35
CA ALA A 105 -11.50 22.47 4.99
C ALA A 105 -11.41 23.65 4.00
N GLU A 106 -11.05 23.39 2.74
CA GLU A 106 -10.97 24.40 1.68
C GLU A 106 -12.35 24.85 1.17
N ALA A 107 -13.36 23.97 1.26
CA ALA A 107 -14.72 24.26 0.84
C ALA A 107 -15.59 24.96 1.91
N THR A 108 -15.06 25.26 3.10
CA THR A 108 -15.78 26.08 4.08
C THR A 108 -15.74 27.53 3.60
N PRO A 109 -16.86 28.15 3.17
CA PRO A 109 -16.85 29.58 2.89
C PRO A 109 -16.64 30.28 4.23
N VAL A 110 -15.47 30.90 4.40
CA VAL A 110 -15.23 31.89 5.45
C VAL A 110 -16.42 32.82 5.46
N GLY A 111 -17.20 32.75 6.54
CA GLY A 111 -18.37 33.56 6.75
C GLY A 111 -17.98 35.03 6.58
N ARG A 112 -18.68 35.67 5.64
CA ARG A 112 -18.75 37.12 5.40
C ARG A 112 -18.57 37.90 6.72
N PRO A 113 -17.60 38.85 6.82
CA PRO A 113 -17.62 39.82 7.90
C PRO A 113 -18.89 40.67 7.73
N VAL A 114 -19.72 40.71 8.76
CA VAL A 114 -20.85 41.64 8.82
C VAL A 114 -20.31 42.97 9.35
N ASP A 115 -20.22 43.94 8.45
CA ASP A 115 -19.88 45.33 8.78
C ASP A 115 -20.98 45.94 9.66
N GLY A 116 -20.59 46.66 10.71
CA GLY A 116 -21.54 47.37 11.56
C GLY A 116 -20.92 48.22 12.66
N ASP A 117 -20.32 49.33 12.22
CA ASP A 117 -20.39 50.67 12.83
C ASP A 117 -19.28 51.17 13.78
N THR A 118 -19.01 52.45 13.56
CA THR A 118 -17.85 53.26 13.95
C THR A 118 -18.32 54.25 15.01
N ALA A 119 -17.69 54.33 16.18
CA ALA A 119 -17.50 55.60 16.91
C ALA A 119 -16.81 55.42 18.28
N GLY A 120 -15.64 56.08 18.43
CA GLY A 120 -15.11 56.58 19.70
C GLY A 120 -14.50 55.52 20.63
N VAL A 121 -13.33 55.69 21.24
CA VAL A 121 -12.66 56.90 21.71
C VAL A 121 -11.19 56.58 22.02
N ASP A 122 -10.37 57.62 21.91
CA ASP A 122 -8.98 57.71 22.39
C ASP A 122 -8.73 57.09 23.76
N ALA A 123 -7.62 56.35 23.90
CA ALA A 123 -6.73 56.43 25.08
C ALA A 123 -5.41 55.66 24.87
N THR A 124 -4.36 56.45 24.60
CA THR A 124 -3.07 56.43 25.31
C THR A 124 -2.21 55.16 25.27
N ALA A 125 -1.19 55.23 24.42
CA ALA A 125 0.02 54.42 24.50
C ALA A 125 0.81 54.71 25.80
N THR A 126 1.28 53.66 26.48
CA THR A 126 2.33 53.72 27.50
C THR A 126 3.23 52.49 27.38
N THR A 127 4.42 52.74 26.83
CA THR A 127 5.76 52.25 27.19
C THR A 127 5.91 50.98 28.05
N ALA A 128 6.41 49.90 27.42
CA ALA A 128 7.56 48.98 27.69
C ALA A 128 8.03 48.64 29.13
N PRO A 129 8.93 47.63 29.38
CA PRO A 129 9.54 46.59 28.51
C PRO A 129 9.67 45.18 29.19
N ILE A 130 10.48 44.28 28.57
CA ILE A 130 11.18 43.08 29.15
C ILE A 130 10.33 41.78 29.12
N LEU A 131 10.71 40.68 28.46
CA LEU A 131 11.93 39.86 28.66
C LEU A 131 12.23 39.04 27.39
N ALA A 132 13.44 39.20 26.85
CA ALA A 132 14.02 38.28 25.88
C ALA A 132 14.73 37.14 26.63
N ALA A 133 14.54 35.90 26.19
CA ALA A 133 15.40 34.78 26.53
C ALA A 133 15.68 33.95 25.25
N PRO A 134 16.89 33.35 25.16
CA PRO A 134 17.58 33.20 23.89
C PRO A 134 17.37 31.85 23.20
N ALA A 135 17.69 31.87 21.91
CA ALA A 135 17.95 30.73 21.05
C ALA A 135 18.95 29.75 21.71
N ASP A 136 18.67 28.45 21.56
CA ASP A 136 19.74 27.46 21.57
C ASP A 136 19.69 26.64 20.29
N THR A 137 20.87 26.56 19.70
CA THR A 137 21.17 26.01 18.38
C THR A 137 21.62 24.59 18.60
N GLY A 138 20.69 23.64 18.45
CA GLY A 138 21.00 22.21 18.48
C GLY A 138 21.52 21.75 17.12
N ALA A 139 22.82 21.55 17.05
CA ALA A 139 23.59 21.18 15.87
C ALA A 139 23.09 19.91 15.15
N LEU A 140 23.20 19.99 13.82
CA LEU A 140 23.07 18.91 12.85
C LEU A 140 24.21 17.90 13.04
N ASP A 141 23.87 16.66 13.35
CA ASP A 141 24.79 15.53 13.22
C ASP A 141 24.44 14.78 11.93
N ALA A 142 25.34 14.88 10.95
CA ALA A 142 25.30 14.16 9.69
C ALA A 142 26.07 12.84 9.85
N PRO A 143 25.47 11.67 9.54
CA PRO A 143 26.27 10.48 9.32
C PRO A 143 26.81 10.49 7.89
N THR A 144 28.12 10.75 7.79
CA THR A 144 28.95 10.46 6.62
C THR A 144 28.96 8.95 6.37
N ASP A 145 28.40 8.56 5.23
CA ASP A 145 28.59 7.26 4.61
C ASP A 145 29.88 7.30 3.75
N PRO A 146 30.76 6.29 3.84
CA PRO A 146 31.50 5.96 2.64
C PRO A 146 31.58 4.45 2.35
N ALA A 147 31.16 4.15 1.12
CA ALA A 147 31.73 3.18 0.20
C ALA A 147 31.47 1.69 0.44
N ILE A 148 30.41 1.21 -0.22
CA ILE A 148 30.31 -0.15 -0.73
C ILE A 148 31.02 -0.17 -2.10
N SER A 149 32.14 -0.88 -2.21
CA SER A 149 32.64 -1.39 -3.50
C SER A 149 32.24 -2.86 -3.67
N PRO A 150 31.82 -3.28 -4.87
CA PRO A 150 31.38 -4.64 -5.15
C PRO A 150 32.56 -5.55 -5.52
N SER A 151 32.66 -6.72 -4.90
CA SER A 151 33.53 -7.80 -5.38
C SER A 151 32.71 -9.07 -5.59
N ALA A 152 32.85 -9.59 -6.80
CA ALA A 152 32.11 -10.72 -7.37
C ALA A 152 32.37 -12.03 -6.62
N PRO A 153 31.42 -13.00 -6.68
CA PRO A 153 31.66 -14.34 -6.18
C PRO A 153 32.43 -15.19 -7.21
N ASP A 154 33.53 -15.79 -6.76
CA ASP A 154 34.19 -16.91 -7.42
C ASP A 154 33.68 -18.21 -6.77
N GLY A 155 33.12 -19.12 -7.55
CA GLY A 155 32.52 -20.37 -7.07
C GLY A 155 32.08 -21.30 -8.22
N PRO A 156 32.34 -22.62 -8.12
CA PRO A 156 32.61 -23.49 -9.27
C PRO A 156 31.36 -23.88 -10.10
N PRO A 157 31.55 -24.35 -11.35
CA PRO A 157 30.44 -24.73 -12.23
C PRO A 157 29.69 -25.95 -11.71
N ARG A 158 28.35 -25.88 -11.73
CA ARG A 158 27.47 -27.01 -11.42
C ARG A 158 27.40 -27.99 -12.61
N PRO A 159 27.29 -29.31 -12.36
CA PRO A 159 27.16 -30.31 -13.42
C PRO A 159 25.80 -30.21 -14.12
N ARG A 160 25.78 -30.50 -15.42
CA ARG A 160 24.57 -30.64 -16.24
C ARG A 160 23.76 -31.83 -15.72
N ALA A 161 22.51 -31.60 -15.36
CA ALA A 161 21.56 -32.66 -15.06
C ALA A 161 20.96 -33.17 -16.38
N ASP A 162 21.09 -34.49 -16.53
CA ASP A 162 20.67 -35.28 -17.66
C ASP A 162 19.15 -35.25 -17.89
N ALA A 163 18.82 -35.49 -19.15
CA ALA A 163 17.49 -35.75 -19.65
C ALA A 163 16.81 -36.89 -18.88
N HIS A 164 15.71 -36.59 -18.20
CA HIS A 164 14.72 -37.58 -17.84
C HIS A 164 13.38 -37.19 -18.45
N GLY A 165 13.04 -37.94 -19.50
CA GLY A 165 11.88 -37.77 -20.34
C GLY A 165 10.59 -37.93 -19.56
N TRP A 166 9.69 -36.99 -19.78
CA TRP A 166 8.28 -37.18 -19.52
C TRP A 166 7.59 -37.51 -20.84
N THR A 167 7.29 -38.80 -21.03
CA THR A 167 6.57 -39.28 -22.22
C THR A 167 5.07 -39.13 -21.97
N ALA A 168 4.41 -38.34 -22.82
CA ALA A 168 2.96 -38.19 -22.82
C ALA A 168 2.26 -39.54 -23.10
N PRO A 169 1.11 -39.85 -22.45
CA PRO A 169 0.37 -41.07 -22.75
C PRO A 169 -0.33 -40.95 -24.12
N PRO A 170 -0.41 -42.05 -24.91
CA PRO A 170 -1.02 -42.00 -26.23
C PRO A 170 -2.55 -41.82 -26.17
N ASP A 171 -3.05 -40.97 -27.08
CA ASP A 171 -4.48 -40.73 -27.32
C ASP A 171 -5.24 -42.03 -27.60
N ARG A 172 -6.34 -42.26 -26.87
CA ARG A 172 -7.29 -43.33 -27.20
C ARG A 172 -8.17 -42.89 -28.36
N PRO A 173 -8.40 -43.73 -29.39
CA PRO A 173 -9.31 -43.38 -30.48
C PRO A 173 -10.76 -43.34 -29.98
N ARG A 174 -11.49 -42.29 -30.40
CA ARG A 174 -12.94 -42.13 -30.26
C ARG A 174 -13.65 -43.36 -30.82
N ALA A 175 -14.41 -44.05 -29.97
CA ALA A 175 -15.36 -45.07 -30.42
C ALA A 175 -16.50 -44.39 -31.18
N ASP A 176 -16.55 -44.63 -32.49
CA ASP A 176 -17.68 -44.36 -33.35
C ASP A 176 -18.89 -45.17 -32.87
N ARG A 177 -19.93 -44.46 -32.40
CA ARG A 177 -21.26 -45.03 -32.17
C ARG A 177 -22.21 -44.43 -33.20
N SER A 178 -22.17 -44.96 -34.41
CA SER A 178 -23.23 -44.74 -35.39
C SER A 178 -23.47 -45.97 -36.27
N ARG A 179 -24.15 -46.98 -35.70
CA ARG A 179 -24.96 -47.95 -36.46
C ARG A 179 -25.89 -48.72 -35.52
N ALA A 180 -27.19 -48.43 -35.62
CA ALA A 180 -28.33 -49.38 -35.57
C ALA A 180 -29.61 -48.68 -35.09
N ARG A 181 -30.42 -48.18 -36.03
CA ARG A 181 -31.74 -48.75 -36.37
C ARG A 181 -32.40 -47.94 -37.48
#